data_AF-A0A2J6WS02-F1
#
_entry.id   AF-A0A2J6WS02-F1
#
_cell.length_a   1.000
_cell.length_b   1.000
_cell.length_c   1.000
_cell.angle_alpha   90.00
_cell.angle_beta   90.00
_cell.angle_gamma   90.00
#
_symmetry.space_group_name_H-M   'P 1'
#
loop_
_entity.id
_entity.type
_entity.pdbx_description
1 polymer ?
#
loop_
_entity_poly.entity_id
_entity_poly.type
_entity_poly.pdbx_seq_one_letter_code
_entity_poly.pdbx_strand_id
1 'polypeptide(L)' 'MRLILIRHGETPWNRTLQYQGHAPIPLNERGREQARR' A
#
# COMPACT_ATOMS: atom_id res chain seq x y z
N MET A 1 -0.90 9.78 25.65
CA MET A 1 -0.74 8.58 24.79
C MET A 1 -1.00 8.99 23.34
N ARG A 2 -0.14 8.59 22.38
CA ARG A 2 -0.31 8.94 20.96
C ARG A 2 -0.31 7.67 20.11
N LEU A 3 -1.38 7.46 19.35
CA LEU A 3 -1.51 6.38 18.38
C LEU A 3 -1.36 6.95 16.97
N ILE A 4 -0.60 6.27 16.11
CA ILE A 4 -0.38 6.65 14.72
C ILE A 4 -0.77 5.45 13.85
N LEU A 5 -1.61 5.69 12.85
CA LEU A 5 -2.04 4.70 11.86
C LEU A 5 -1.60 5.18 10.49
N ILE A 6 -1.02 4.29 9.69
CA ILE A 6 -0.53 4.59 8.34
C ILE A 6 -1.04 3.49 7.40
N ARG A 7 -1.55 3.89 6.24
CA ARG A 7 -1.92 2.95 5.16
C ARG A 7 -0.66 2.54 4.40
N HIS A 8 -0.57 1.27 4.02
CA HIS A 8 0.49 0.80 3.12
C HIS A 8 0.49 1.55 1.77
N GLY A 9 1.61 1.49 1.07
CA GLY A 9 1.79 2.15 -0.23
C GLY A 9 0.99 1.54 -1.38
N GLU A 10 1.15 2.14 -2.55
CA GLU A 10 0.51 1.74 -3.80
C GLU A 10 0.89 0.30 -4.19
N THR A 11 -0.12 -0.45 -4.65
CA THR A 11 0.03 -1.78 -5.24
C THR A 11 -0.55 -1.73 -6.65
N PRO A 12 -0.17 -2.65 -7.55
CA PRO A 12 -0.79 -2.70 -8.88
C PRO A 12 -2.32 -2.76 -8.84
N TRP A 13 -2.89 -3.42 -7.82
CA TRP A 13 -4.33 -3.61 -7.71
C TRP A 13 -5.08 -2.39 -7.19
N ASN A 14 -4.57 -1.68 -6.16
CA ASN A 14 -5.24 -0.42 -5.77
C ASN A 14 -5.12 0.65 -6.86
N ARG A 15 -4.06 0.62 -7.68
CA ARG A 15 -3.90 1.50 -8.83
C ARG A 15 -5.02 1.34 -9.86
N THR A 16 -5.49 0.11 -10.06
CA THR A 16 -6.56 -0.22 -11.00
C THR A 16 -7.90 -0.48 -10.32
N LEU A 17 -8.06 -0.07 -9.06
CA LEU A 17 -9.30 -0.25 -8.26
C LEU A 17 -9.78 -1.70 -8.13
N GLN A 18 -8.85 -2.66 -8.13
CA GLN A 18 -9.14 -4.07 -7.89
C GLN A 18 -9.22 -4.36 -6.38
N TYR A 19 -10.15 -5.26 -6.01
CA TYR A 19 -10.27 -5.75 -4.65
C TYR A 19 -9.11 -6.69 -4.29
N GLN A 20 -8.36 -6.37 -3.22
CA GLN A 20 -7.18 -7.14 -2.79
C GLN A 20 -7.51 -8.27 -1.81
N GLY A 21 -8.45 -8.05 -0.89
CA GLY A 21 -8.72 -9.01 0.20
C GLY A 21 -7.43 -9.39 0.95
N HIS A 22 -7.16 -10.68 1.05
CA HIS A 22 -5.95 -11.24 1.68
C HIS A 22 -4.86 -11.62 0.67
N ALA A 23 -5.00 -11.24 -0.59
CA ALA A 23 -4.02 -11.60 -1.60
C ALA A 23 -2.68 -10.87 -1.36
N PRO A 24 -1.53 -11.56 -1.47
CA PRO A 24 -0.23 -11.01 -1.09
C PRO A 24 0.38 -10.15 -2.21
N ILE A 25 -0.29 -9.07 -2.60
CA ILE A 25 0.17 -8.21 -3.71
C ILE A 25 1.26 -7.28 -3.17
N PRO A 26 2.48 -7.31 -3.71
CA PRO A 26 3.56 -6.46 -3.24
C PRO A 26 3.34 -4.99 -3.65
N LEU A 27 4.06 -4.09 -2.95
CA LEU A 27 4.14 -2.68 -3.35
C LEU A 27 4.78 -2.56 -4.73
N ASN A 28 4.24 -1.66 -5.56
CA ASN A 28 4.91 -1.26 -6.80
C ASN A 28 6.05 -0.26 -6.50
N GLU A 29 6.72 0.24 -7.53
CA GLU A 29 7.84 1.17 -7.35
C GLU A 29 7.44 2.43 -6.58
N ARG A 30 6.32 3.06 -6.98
CA ARG A 30 5.72 4.20 -6.28
C ARG A 30 5.35 3.87 -4.84
N GLY A 31 4.81 2.68 -4.57
CA GLY A 31 4.49 2.21 -3.23
C GLY A 31 5.73 2.05 -2.35
N ARG A 32 6.85 1.57 -2.92
CA ARG A 32 8.13 1.49 -2.20
C ARG A 32 8.70 2.88 -1.90
N GLU A 33 8.53 3.85 -2.79
CA GLU A 33 8.90 5.25 -2.51
C GLU A 33 8.04 5.86 -1.41
N GLN A 34 6.74 5.61 -1.42
CA GLN A 34 5.81 6.07 -0.37
C GLN A 34 6.19 5.50 1.00
N ALA A 35 6.66 4.25 1.06
CA ALA A 35 7.10 3.63 2.31
C ALA A 35 8.42 4.19 2.85
N ARG A 36 9.22 4.87 2.01
CA ARG A 36 10.51 5.47 2.41
C ARG A 36 10.38 6.93 2.86
N ARG A 37 9.26 7.58 2.54
CA ARG A 37 8.97 8.98 2.86
C ARG A 37 8.10 9.08 4.09
#